data_AF-A0AA36C4M4-F1
#
_entry.id   AF-A0AA36C4M4-F1
#
_cell.length_a   1.000
_cell.length_b   1.000
_cell.length_c   1.000
_cell.angle_alpha   90.00
_cell.angle_beta   90.00
_cell.angle_gamma   90.00
#
_symmetry.space_group_name_H-M   'P 1'
#
loop_
_entity.id
_entity.type
_entity.pdbx_description
1 polymer ?
#
loop_
_entity_poly.entity_id
_entity_poly.type
_entity_poly.pdbx_seq_one_letter_code
_entity_poly.pdbx_strand_id
1 'polypeptide(L)'
;MAAPELRKRHASLTDDSSDESLDEREMDQMVDEMHKEGEDNENQSRWSKVKACCKEWGQTSSCHGVPHMAQAHTLFAAIVWGVILFFAACGFVYLFSSTLIQYLSFGKIVMLNLGMESANFPSVTFCNINPYKLSKIKGVQELNALLTVYENAGTTWLAEYWTVMKRWALFRVLIFVSCFVIVAGVLLILLGSRYSAFVSEDHMSTGEADAPLILGAVLTVLGIVGWVVGVWREVQHSGPDEEEDIKTISETV
;
A
#
# COMPACT_ATOMS: atom_id res chain seq x y z
N MET A 1 -41.82 -21.89 -95.91
CA MET A 1 -42.08 -23.26 -95.40
C MET A 1 -41.97 -23.22 -93.89
N ALA A 2 -43.09 -23.44 -93.19
CA ALA A 2 -43.12 -23.90 -91.79
C ALA A 2 -42.56 -25.35 -91.74
N ALA A 3 -42.07 -25.94 -90.64
CA ALA A 3 -42.55 -25.96 -89.26
C ALA A 3 -41.43 -26.44 -88.28
N PRO A 4 -41.68 -26.50 -86.95
CA PRO A 4 -40.69 -26.31 -85.87
C PRO A 4 -40.17 -27.60 -85.21
N GLU A 5 -39.06 -27.51 -84.47
CA GLU A 5 -38.51 -28.60 -83.66
C GLU A 5 -38.92 -28.56 -82.18
N LEU A 6 -39.01 -29.74 -81.59
CA LEU A 6 -39.80 -30.10 -80.42
C LEU A 6 -39.10 -29.88 -79.07
N ARG A 7 -39.91 -29.37 -78.15
CA ARG A 7 -39.83 -29.42 -76.68
C ARG A 7 -39.28 -30.75 -76.14
N LYS A 8 -38.25 -30.68 -75.29
CA LYS A 8 -37.97 -31.69 -74.25
C LYS A 8 -38.08 -31.03 -72.87
N ARG A 9 -39.09 -31.43 -72.09
CA ARG A 9 -39.11 -31.22 -70.64
C ARG A 9 -38.42 -32.41 -70.01
N HIS A 10 -37.48 -32.16 -69.11
CA HIS A 10 -37.06 -33.15 -68.12
C HIS A 10 -37.83 -32.89 -66.82
N ALA A 11 -38.35 -33.96 -66.24
CA ALA A 11 -39.01 -34.00 -64.95
C ALA A 11 -38.24 -35.00 -64.06
N SER A 12 -37.84 -34.55 -62.88
CA SER A 12 -37.45 -35.32 -61.66
C SER A 12 -37.03 -34.23 -60.65
N LEU A 13 -37.73 -33.91 -59.55
CA LEU A 13 -38.18 -34.72 -58.41
C LEU A 13 -37.07 -35.59 -57.83
N THR A 14 -36.30 -35.01 -56.90
CA THR A 14 -35.70 -35.68 -55.74
C THR A 14 -35.55 -34.65 -54.61
N ASP A 15 -36.17 -35.00 -53.49
CA ASP A 15 -36.11 -34.41 -52.16
C ASP A 15 -34.82 -34.93 -51.47
N ASP A 16 -33.97 -34.05 -50.95
CA ASP A 16 -32.80 -34.43 -50.14
C ASP A 16 -32.68 -33.45 -48.96
N SER A 17 -33.17 -33.91 -47.80
CA SER A 17 -33.39 -33.16 -46.57
C SER A 17 -32.12 -33.06 -45.70
N SER A 18 -30.98 -32.77 -46.31
CA SER A 18 -29.67 -32.79 -45.63
C SER A 18 -28.98 -31.41 -45.56
N ASP A 19 -29.43 -30.45 -46.40
CA ASP A 19 -28.76 -29.16 -46.58
C ASP A 19 -29.23 -28.04 -45.64
N GLU A 20 -30.41 -28.14 -45.02
CA GLU A 20 -30.92 -27.05 -44.17
C GLU A 20 -30.05 -26.83 -42.91
N SER A 21 -29.40 -27.87 -42.40
CA SER A 21 -28.55 -27.74 -41.21
C SER A 21 -27.22 -27.02 -41.45
N LEU A 22 -26.75 -26.94 -42.70
CA LEU A 22 -25.50 -26.25 -43.05
C LEU A 22 -25.77 -24.78 -43.33
N ASP A 23 -26.85 -24.47 -44.02
CA ASP A 23 -27.28 -23.11 -44.34
C ASP A 23 -27.67 -22.32 -43.07
N GLU A 24 -28.32 -22.98 -42.10
CA GLU A 24 -28.70 -22.35 -40.82
C GLU A 24 -27.46 -22.05 -39.95
N ARG A 25 -26.43 -22.91 -39.98
CA ARG A 25 -25.16 -22.68 -39.26
C ARG A 25 -24.30 -21.59 -39.88
N GLU A 26 -24.28 -21.48 -41.21
CA GLU A 26 -23.58 -20.40 -41.90
C GLU A 26 -24.28 -19.05 -41.69
N MET A 27 -25.60 -19.03 -41.70
CA MET A 27 -26.40 -17.84 -41.38
C MET A 27 -26.19 -17.38 -39.94
N ASP A 28 -26.17 -18.30 -38.96
CA ASP A 28 -25.90 -17.99 -37.56
C ASP A 28 -24.48 -17.42 -37.37
N GLN A 29 -23.48 -17.96 -38.09
CA GLN A 29 -22.10 -17.42 -38.04
C GLN A 29 -22.01 -16.00 -38.59
N MET A 30 -22.70 -15.70 -39.69
CA MET A 30 -22.71 -14.35 -40.27
C MET A 30 -23.40 -13.34 -39.33
N VAL A 31 -24.47 -13.75 -38.64
CA VAL A 31 -25.16 -12.90 -37.65
C VAL A 31 -24.26 -12.64 -36.44
N ASP A 32 -23.54 -13.64 -35.95
CA ASP A 32 -22.62 -13.50 -34.82
C ASP A 32 -21.40 -12.63 -35.16
N GLU A 33 -20.85 -12.76 -36.37
CA GLU A 33 -19.80 -11.88 -36.89
C GLU A 33 -20.27 -10.42 -37.01
N MET A 34 -21.49 -10.16 -37.48
CA MET A 34 -22.06 -8.81 -37.53
C MET A 34 -22.27 -8.21 -36.14
N HIS A 35 -22.74 -9.00 -35.18
CA HIS A 35 -22.89 -8.53 -33.79
C HIS A 35 -21.52 -8.22 -33.16
N LYS A 36 -20.53 -9.08 -33.40
CA LYS A 36 -19.17 -8.91 -32.89
C LYS A 36 -18.45 -7.72 -33.53
N GLU A 37 -18.59 -7.51 -34.83
CA GLU A 37 -18.06 -6.31 -35.51
C GLU A 37 -18.73 -5.02 -34.98
N GLY A 38 -20.03 -5.06 -34.68
CA GLY A 38 -20.75 -3.95 -34.07
C GLY A 38 -20.25 -3.62 -32.67
N GLU A 39 -20.08 -4.64 -31.82
CA GLU A 39 -19.57 -4.49 -30.46
C GLU A 39 -18.11 -4.01 -30.44
N ASP A 40 -17.23 -4.61 -31.25
CA ASP A 40 -15.81 -4.25 -31.31
C ASP A 40 -15.60 -2.81 -31.80
N ASN A 41 -16.40 -2.35 -32.77
CA ASN A 41 -16.33 -0.99 -33.30
C ASN A 41 -16.90 0.05 -32.31
N GLU A 42 -17.97 -0.28 -31.57
CA GLU A 42 -18.48 0.56 -30.48
C GLU A 42 -17.48 0.63 -29.32
N ASN A 43 -16.87 -0.50 -28.92
CA ASN A 43 -15.94 -0.55 -27.81
C ASN A 43 -14.61 0.14 -28.14
N GLN A 44 -14.12 0.00 -29.37
CA GLN A 44 -12.96 0.74 -29.89
C GLN A 44 -13.24 2.25 -29.95
N SER A 45 -14.48 2.66 -30.24
CA SER A 45 -14.95 4.05 -30.16
C SER A 45 -14.95 4.58 -28.72
N ARG A 46 -15.47 3.81 -27.77
CA ARG A 46 -15.58 4.21 -26.35
C ARG A 46 -14.22 4.37 -25.69
N TRP A 47 -13.31 3.42 -25.87
CA TRP A 47 -11.97 3.51 -25.30
C TRP A 47 -11.18 4.70 -25.86
N SER A 48 -11.30 4.95 -27.17
CA SER A 48 -10.67 6.10 -27.83
C SER A 48 -11.23 7.43 -27.30
N LYS A 49 -12.55 7.52 -27.09
CA LYS A 49 -13.20 8.69 -26.48
C LYS A 49 -12.74 8.92 -25.04
N VAL A 50 -12.69 7.85 -24.24
CA VAL A 50 -12.22 7.92 -22.83
C VAL A 50 -10.75 8.34 -22.78
N LYS A 51 -9.90 7.77 -23.64
CA LYS A 51 -8.48 8.14 -23.72
C LYS A 51 -8.30 9.62 -24.10
N ALA A 52 -9.08 10.11 -25.05
CA ALA A 52 -9.08 11.53 -25.43
C ALA A 52 -9.52 12.42 -24.27
N CYS A 53 -10.62 12.06 -23.60
CA CYS A 53 -11.13 12.77 -22.42
C CYS A 53 -10.11 12.79 -21.27
N CYS A 54 -9.50 11.66 -20.93
CA CYS A 54 -8.48 11.56 -19.89
C CYS A 54 -7.23 12.40 -20.22
N LYS A 55 -6.85 12.47 -21.51
CA LYS A 55 -5.73 13.29 -21.96
C LYS A 55 -6.06 14.78 -21.84
N GLU A 56 -7.24 15.19 -22.29
CA GLU A 56 -7.70 16.58 -22.18
C GLU A 56 -7.81 17.02 -20.72
N TRP A 57 -8.48 16.22 -19.88
CA TRP A 57 -8.57 16.47 -18.44
C TRP A 57 -7.18 16.58 -17.81
N GLY A 58 -6.29 15.63 -18.12
CA GLY A 58 -4.94 15.60 -17.57
C GLY A 58 -4.14 16.86 -17.91
N GLN A 59 -4.32 17.41 -19.11
CA GLN A 59 -3.68 18.65 -19.54
C GLN A 59 -4.27 19.90 -18.86
N THR A 60 -5.53 19.87 -18.46
CA THR A 60 -6.23 20.99 -17.78
C THR A 60 -6.28 20.88 -16.27
N SER A 61 -5.75 19.80 -15.68
CA SER A 61 -5.84 19.54 -14.25
C SER A 61 -5.03 20.56 -13.43
N SER A 62 -5.58 20.97 -12.29
CA SER A 62 -4.87 21.83 -11.31
C SER A 62 -3.84 21.07 -10.47
N CYS A 63 -3.88 19.74 -10.50
CA CYS A 63 -2.88 18.89 -9.86
C CYS A 63 -1.54 19.01 -10.60
N HIS A 64 -0.59 19.75 -10.05
CA HIS A 64 0.62 20.20 -10.78
C HIS A 64 1.43 19.08 -11.47
N GLY A 65 1.45 17.84 -10.94
CA GLY A 65 2.15 16.72 -11.58
C GLY A 65 1.39 16.04 -12.72
N VAL A 66 0.07 16.22 -12.81
CA VAL A 66 -0.80 15.53 -13.79
C VAL A 66 -0.63 16.09 -15.21
N PRO A 67 -0.55 17.43 -15.45
CA PRO A 67 -0.26 17.97 -16.77
C PRO A 67 1.09 17.52 -17.33
N HIS A 68 2.13 17.44 -16.49
CA HIS A 68 3.45 16.96 -16.92
C HIS A 68 3.43 15.48 -17.35
N MET A 69 2.63 14.65 -16.69
CA MET A 69 2.40 13.26 -17.09
C MET A 69 1.58 13.17 -18.39
N ALA A 70 0.55 13.99 -18.56
CA ALA A 70 -0.33 14.00 -19.74
C ALA A 70 0.32 14.60 -21.01
N GLN A 71 1.29 15.50 -20.84
CA GLN A 71 2.06 16.11 -21.93
C GLN A 71 3.34 15.34 -22.28
N ALA A 72 3.69 14.29 -21.53
CA ALA A 72 4.90 13.52 -21.78
C ALA A 72 4.87 12.84 -23.15
N HIS A 73 5.86 13.16 -23.99
CA HIS A 73 6.01 12.56 -25.32
C HIS A 73 6.63 11.16 -25.29
N THR A 74 7.24 10.78 -24.16
CA THR A 74 7.83 9.45 -23.96
C THR A 74 7.21 8.78 -22.74
N LEU A 75 6.99 7.47 -22.83
CA LEU A 75 6.49 6.67 -21.70
C LEU A 75 7.41 6.75 -20.49
N PHE A 76 8.73 6.84 -20.71
CA PHE A 76 9.69 7.01 -19.64
C PHE A 76 9.45 8.31 -18.84
N ALA A 77 9.24 9.44 -19.53
CA ALA A 77 8.93 10.69 -18.85
C ALA A 77 7.59 10.61 -18.09
N ALA A 78 6.57 9.96 -18.66
CA ALA A 78 5.29 9.75 -17.98
C ALA A 78 5.44 8.93 -16.69
N ILE A 79 6.28 7.87 -16.72
CA ILE A 79 6.58 7.04 -15.54
C ILE A 79 7.31 7.86 -14.48
N VAL A 80 8.33 8.63 -14.86
CA VAL A 80 9.09 9.47 -13.91
C VAL A 80 8.15 10.47 -13.21
N TRP A 81 7.29 11.16 -13.96
CA TRP A 81 6.31 12.08 -13.38
C TRP A 81 5.27 11.37 -12.52
N GLY A 82 4.84 10.17 -12.91
CA GLY A 82 3.94 9.33 -12.11
C GLY A 82 4.56 8.91 -10.78
N VAL A 83 5.84 8.51 -10.77
CA VAL A 83 6.58 8.15 -9.56
C VAL A 83 6.74 9.36 -8.64
N ILE A 84 7.11 10.52 -9.17
CA ILE A 84 7.22 11.76 -8.39
C ILE A 84 5.87 12.13 -7.75
N LEU A 85 4.79 12.07 -8.53
CA LEU A 85 3.44 12.37 -8.06
C LEU A 85 3.00 11.38 -6.96
N PHE A 86 3.32 10.10 -7.11
CA PHE A 86 3.04 9.07 -6.11
C PHE A 86 3.76 9.35 -4.79
N PHE A 87 5.07 9.63 -4.81
CA PHE A 87 5.82 9.96 -3.60
C PHE A 87 5.31 11.25 -2.94
N ALA A 88 4.95 12.26 -3.73
CA ALA A 88 4.36 13.49 -3.22
C ALA A 88 3.01 13.23 -2.54
N ALA A 89 2.16 12.38 -3.11
CA ALA A 89 0.88 11.99 -2.51
C ALA A 89 1.07 11.22 -1.19
N CYS A 90 1.99 10.24 -1.16
CA CYS A 90 2.32 9.51 0.07
C CYS A 90 2.86 10.44 1.16
N GLY A 91 3.79 11.34 0.80
CA GLY A 91 4.34 12.34 1.73
C GLY A 91 3.27 13.28 2.26
N PHE A 92 2.34 13.72 1.41
CA PHE A 92 1.20 14.54 1.81
C PHE A 92 0.32 13.82 2.83
N VAL A 93 -0.07 12.57 2.56
CA VAL A 93 -0.90 11.78 3.49
C VAL A 93 -0.21 11.60 4.84
N TYR A 94 1.09 11.31 4.84
CA TYR A 94 1.87 11.15 6.07
C TYR A 94 1.93 12.45 6.88
N LEU A 95 2.32 13.56 6.24
CA LEU A 95 2.43 14.86 6.91
C LEU A 95 1.06 15.34 7.41
N PHE A 96 0.03 15.23 6.58
CA PHE A 96 -1.33 15.58 6.94
C PHE A 96 -1.82 14.78 8.15
N SER A 97 -1.63 13.46 8.15
CA SER A 97 -2.03 12.60 9.26
C SER A 97 -1.27 12.93 10.55
N SER A 98 0.05 13.15 10.46
CA SER A 98 0.89 13.54 11.59
C SER A 98 0.43 14.88 12.20
N THR A 99 0.22 15.89 11.36
CA THR A 99 -0.28 17.20 11.79
C THR A 99 -1.68 17.10 12.37
N LEU A 100 -2.56 16.28 11.79
CA LEU A 100 -3.91 16.06 12.30
C LEU A 100 -3.90 15.44 13.70
N ILE A 101 -3.07 14.41 13.91
CA ILE A 101 -2.88 13.80 15.23
C ILE A 101 -2.35 14.83 16.23
N GLN A 102 -1.36 15.63 15.83
CA GLN A 102 -0.80 16.68 16.69
C GLN A 102 -1.83 17.76 17.04
N TYR A 103 -2.69 18.14 16.10
CA TYR A 103 -3.77 19.09 16.32
C TYR A 103 -4.81 18.53 17.31
N LEU A 104 -5.23 17.28 17.11
CA LEU A 104 -6.20 16.59 17.97
C LEU A 104 -5.61 16.15 19.32
N SER A 105 -4.30 16.27 19.52
CA SER A 105 -3.63 16.06 20.80
C SER A 105 -3.92 17.22 21.79
N PHE A 106 -4.46 18.35 21.31
CA PHE A 106 -4.77 19.54 22.11
C PHE A 106 -3.61 20.01 22.99
N GLY A 107 -2.39 19.93 22.46
CA GLY A 107 -1.18 20.39 23.14
C GLY A 107 -1.28 21.88 23.50
N LYS A 108 -1.09 22.21 24.78
CA LYS A 108 -1.10 23.60 25.27
C LYS A 108 0.34 24.11 25.46
N ILE A 109 0.63 25.29 24.95
CA ILE A 109 1.89 25.99 25.18
C ILE A 109 1.64 27.02 26.29
N VAL A 110 2.32 26.88 27.42
CA VAL A 110 2.25 27.87 28.52
C VAL A 110 3.40 28.86 28.34
N MET A 111 3.06 30.12 28.08
CA MET A 111 4.03 31.22 28.04
C MET A 111 4.19 31.79 29.46
N LEU A 112 5.38 31.63 30.05
CA LEU A 112 5.71 32.20 31.35
C LEU A 112 6.24 33.63 31.14
N ASN A 113 5.44 34.62 31.51
CA ASN A 113 5.88 36.01 31.59
C ASN A 113 6.36 36.27 33.02
N LEU A 114 7.66 36.46 33.23
CA LEU A 114 8.19 36.89 34.52
C LEU A 114 8.01 38.40 34.66
N GLY A 115 6.92 38.81 35.32
CA GLY A 115 6.74 40.19 35.77
C GLY A 115 7.52 40.44 37.05
N MET A 116 8.29 41.52 37.12
CA MET A 116 8.92 41.96 38.36
C MET A 116 7.94 42.82 39.16
N GLU A 117 6.98 42.17 39.82
CA GLU A 117 6.16 42.79 40.85
C GLU A 117 6.72 42.46 42.24
N SER A 118 6.51 43.36 43.20
CA SER A 118 6.82 43.09 44.61
C SER A 118 5.91 41.97 45.13
N ALA A 119 6.45 40.77 45.27
CA ALA A 119 5.71 39.61 45.78
C ALA A 119 5.73 39.56 47.32
N ASN A 120 4.67 38.99 47.90
CA ASN A 120 4.62 38.72 49.35
C ASN A 120 5.63 37.63 49.73
N PHE A 121 6.22 37.74 50.93
CA PHE A 121 7.12 36.71 51.44
C PHE A 121 6.34 35.41 51.72
N PRO A 122 6.76 34.25 51.16
CA PRO A 122 6.03 32.99 51.30
C PRO A 122 6.17 32.41 52.70
N SER A 123 5.23 31.54 53.09
CA SER A 123 5.40 30.71 54.29
C SER A 123 6.45 29.65 54.03
N VAL A 124 7.46 29.57 54.91
CA VAL A 124 8.54 28.57 54.82
C VAL A 124 8.28 27.49 55.86
N THR A 125 8.01 26.27 55.40
CA THR A 125 7.89 25.08 56.25
C THR A 125 9.07 24.16 55.97
N PHE A 126 9.76 23.72 57.00
CA PHE A 126 10.83 22.73 56.89
C PHE A 126 10.39 21.39 57.49
N CYS A 127 10.67 20.31 56.77
CA CYS A 127 10.43 18.95 57.23
C CYS A 127 11.74 18.15 57.12
N ASN A 128 11.87 17.13 57.95
CA ASN A 128 12.93 16.15 57.78
C ASN A 128 12.66 15.33 56.50
N ILE A 129 13.67 15.21 55.62
CA ILE A 129 13.61 14.40 54.38
C ILE A 129 13.25 12.96 54.69
N ASN A 130 13.67 12.49 55.86
CA ASN A 130 13.32 11.16 56.28
C ASN A 130 11.94 11.17 56.99
N PRO A 131 10.88 10.63 56.36
CA PRO A 131 9.57 10.53 57.00
C PRO A 131 9.58 9.58 58.20
N TYR A 132 10.56 8.67 58.25
CA TYR A 132 10.61 7.62 59.25
C TYR A 132 11.99 7.48 59.87
N LYS A 133 12.09 7.69 61.18
CA LYS A 133 13.33 7.43 61.89
C LYS A 133 13.63 5.92 61.85
N LEU A 134 14.79 5.51 61.31
CA LEU A 134 15.17 4.09 61.17
C LEU A 134 15.13 3.33 62.51
N SER A 135 15.44 4.01 63.61
CA SER A 135 15.35 3.46 64.96
C SER A 135 13.92 3.15 65.42
N LYS A 136 12.91 3.79 64.82
CA LYS A 136 11.48 3.57 65.10
C LYS A 136 10.89 2.49 64.20
N ILE A 137 11.38 2.39 62.96
CA ILE A 137 10.98 1.36 62.00
C ILE A 137 11.36 -0.04 62.49
N LYS A 138 12.59 -0.21 63.02
CA LYS A 138 13.06 -1.50 63.54
C LYS A 138 12.26 -2.02 64.74
N GLY A 139 11.50 -1.15 65.42
CA GLY A 139 10.61 -1.52 66.51
C GLY A 139 9.26 -2.07 66.05
N VAL A 140 8.92 -1.94 64.77
CA VAL A 140 7.66 -2.42 64.17
C VAL A 140 8.01 -3.52 63.18
N GLN A 141 7.61 -4.76 63.48
CA GLN A 141 8.00 -5.95 62.71
C GLN A 141 7.55 -5.88 61.24
N GLU A 142 6.33 -5.40 60.99
CA GLU A 142 5.77 -5.30 59.64
C GLU A 142 6.56 -4.34 58.73
N LEU A 143 7.00 -3.21 59.28
CA LEU A 143 7.71 -2.18 58.52
C LEU A 143 9.17 -2.57 58.22
N ASN A 144 9.76 -3.44 59.05
CA ASN A 144 11.10 -3.99 58.84
C ASN A 144 11.12 -5.07 57.73
N ALA A 145 10.06 -5.89 57.65
CA ALA A 145 9.88 -6.85 56.57
C ALA A 145 9.73 -6.14 55.20
N LEU A 146 9.01 -5.02 55.17
CA LEU A 146 8.88 -4.23 53.94
C LEU A 146 10.21 -3.60 53.49
N LEU A 147 11.02 -3.12 54.44
CA LEU A 147 12.32 -2.51 54.15
C LEU A 147 13.29 -3.50 53.48
N THR A 148 13.26 -4.76 53.90
CA THR A 148 14.12 -5.83 53.36
C THR A 148 13.70 -6.28 51.96
N VAL A 149 12.41 -6.30 51.64
CA VAL A 149 11.92 -6.61 50.29
C VAL A 149 12.28 -5.49 49.30
N TYR A 150 12.13 -4.22 49.71
CA TYR A 150 12.43 -3.07 48.86
C TYR A 150 13.93 -2.98 48.49
N GLU A 151 14.81 -3.27 49.45
CA GLU A 151 16.27 -3.26 49.23
C GLU A 151 16.71 -4.32 48.20
N ASN A 152 15.99 -5.44 48.12
CA ASN A 152 16.26 -6.50 47.15
C ASN A 152 15.72 -6.18 45.74
N ALA A 153 14.63 -5.40 45.64
CA ALA A 153 13.97 -5.09 44.36
C ALA A 153 14.68 -4.00 43.54
N GLY A 154 15.62 -3.23 44.12
CA GLY A 154 16.26 -2.09 43.45
C GLY A 154 17.19 -2.43 42.28
N THR A 155 17.48 -3.72 42.02
CA THR A 155 18.53 -4.14 41.08
C THR A 155 18.03 -4.66 39.71
N THR A 156 16.72 -4.82 39.51
CA THR A 156 16.14 -5.49 38.33
C THR A 156 15.63 -4.55 37.22
N TRP A 157 15.32 -3.29 37.53
CA TRP A 157 14.57 -2.37 36.65
C TRP A 157 15.33 -1.79 35.44
N LEU A 158 16.67 -1.87 35.41
CA LEU A 158 17.46 -1.27 34.32
C LEU A 158 17.65 -2.20 33.10
N ALA A 159 17.42 -3.50 33.24
CA ALA A 159 17.65 -4.47 32.17
C ALA A 159 16.51 -4.52 31.14
N GLU A 160 15.28 -4.24 31.55
CA GLU A 160 14.09 -4.41 30.71
C GLU A 160 13.80 -3.21 29.81
N TYR A 161 14.17 -1.99 30.24
CA TYR A 161 13.94 -0.77 29.46
C TYR A 161 14.79 -0.69 28.18
N TRP A 162 15.95 -1.35 28.18
CA TRP A 162 16.93 -1.32 27.09
C TRP A 162 16.55 -2.22 25.90
N THR A 163 15.80 -3.30 26.14
CA THR A 163 15.40 -4.26 25.09
C THR A 163 14.24 -3.74 24.25
N VAL A 164 13.31 -3.00 24.87
CA VAL A 164 12.19 -2.36 24.19
C VAL A 164 12.70 -1.25 23.27
N MET A 165 13.56 -0.35 23.76
CA MET A 165 14.12 0.75 22.95
C MET A 165 14.90 0.26 21.71
N LYS A 166 15.60 -0.88 21.81
CA LYS A 166 16.33 -1.48 20.68
C LYS A 166 15.41 -2.07 19.60
N ARG A 167 14.27 -2.66 19.96
CA ARG A 167 13.30 -3.22 18.99
C ARG A 167 12.65 -2.12 18.13
N TRP A 168 12.35 -0.96 18.72
CA TRP A 168 11.80 0.19 17.98
C TRP A 168 12.80 0.84 17.01
N ALA A 169 14.09 0.85 17.35
CA ALA A 169 15.13 1.37 16.45
C ALA A 169 15.35 0.44 15.23
N LEU A 170 15.37 -0.88 15.44
CA LEU A 170 15.52 -1.85 14.35
C LEU A 170 14.34 -1.85 13.38
N PHE A 171 13.11 -1.65 13.88
CA PHE A 171 11.91 -1.56 13.05
C PHE A 171 11.95 -0.37 12.07
N ARG A 172 12.47 0.78 12.53
CA ARG A 172 12.64 1.98 11.69
C ARG A 172 13.69 1.79 10.59
N VAL A 173 14.77 1.06 10.87
CA VAL A 173 15.82 0.76 9.88
C VAL A 173 15.31 -0.22 8.83
N LEU A 174 14.55 -1.26 9.23
CA LEU A 174 13.99 -2.25 8.30
C LEU A 174 13.03 -1.62 7.29
N ILE A 175 12.16 -0.72 7.72
CA ILE A 175 11.23 0.00 6.81
C ILE A 175 12.00 0.82 5.77
N PHE A 176 13.06 1.51 6.17
CA PHE A 176 13.88 2.31 5.25
C PHE A 176 14.60 1.45 4.20
N VAL A 177 15.16 0.31 4.62
CA VAL A 177 15.84 -0.63 3.72
C VAL A 177 14.85 -1.26 2.74
N SER A 178 13.66 -1.66 3.20
CA SER A 178 12.62 -2.21 2.32
C SER A 178 12.18 -1.20 1.25
N CYS A 179 11.94 0.06 1.62
CA CYS A 179 11.60 1.11 0.66
C CYS A 179 12.73 1.34 -0.36
N PHE A 180 13.99 1.36 0.07
CA PHE A 180 15.13 1.52 -0.83
C PHE A 180 15.25 0.36 -1.84
N VAL A 181 15.08 -0.88 -1.38
CA VAL A 181 15.14 -2.07 -2.25
C VAL A 181 14.00 -2.07 -3.27
N ILE A 182 12.79 -1.67 -2.88
CA ILE A 182 11.65 -1.56 -3.81
C ILE A 182 11.95 -0.51 -4.89
N VAL A 183 12.46 0.67 -4.50
CA VAL A 183 12.80 1.74 -5.45
C VAL A 183 13.94 1.34 -6.38
N ALA A 184 15.00 0.72 -5.84
CA ALA A 184 16.12 0.22 -6.63
C ALA A 184 15.69 -0.90 -7.58
N GLY A 185 14.82 -1.82 -7.13
CA GLY A 185 14.28 -2.90 -7.96
C GLY A 185 13.43 -2.37 -9.11
N VAL A 186 12.53 -1.42 -8.85
CA VAL A 186 11.74 -0.75 -9.89
C VAL A 186 12.66 -0.03 -10.87
N LEU A 187 13.69 0.67 -10.40
CA LEU A 187 14.65 1.36 -11.25
C LEU A 187 15.45 0.38 -12.13
N LEU A 188 15.89 -0.76 -11.59
CA LEU A 188 16.61 -1.79 -12.33
C LEU A 188 15.73 -2.48 -13.38
N ILE A 189 14.45 -2.74 -13.07
CA ILE A 189 13.50 -3.29 -14.04
C ILE A 189 13.28 -2.31 -15.20
N LEU A 190 13.16 -1.01 -14.91
CA LEU A 190 13.00 0.03 -15.92
C LEU A 190 14.28 0.23 -16.77
N LEU A 191 15.47 0.12 -16.17
CA LEU A 191 16.75 0.19 -16.87
C LEU A 191 17.03 -1.08 -17.69
N GLY A 192 16.68 -2.26 -17.18
CA GLY A 192 16.80 -3.54 -17.88
C GLY A 192 15.88 -3.67 -19.09
N SER A 193 14.68 -3.10 -19.00
CA SER A 193 13.74 -3.00 -20.13
C SER A 193 14.30 -2.13 -21.27
N ARG A 194 15.12 -1.11 -20.95
CA ARG A 194 15.84 -0.32 -21.95
C ARG A 194 17.04 -1.03 -22.56
N TYR A 195 17.73 -1.87 -21.79
CA TYR A 195 18.86 -2.64 -22.32
C TYR A 195 18.40 -3.70 -23.33
N SER A 196 17.27 -4.35 -23.06
CA SER A 196 16.68 -5.33 -24.00
C SER A 196 16.08 -4.65 -25.24
N ALA A 197 15.47 -3.47 -25.11
CA ALA A 197 14.97 -2.72 -26.26
C ALA A 197 16.09 -2.19 -27.18
N PHE A 198 17.25 -1.81 -26.61
CA PHE A 198 18.41 -1.35 -27.38
C PHE A 198 19.16 -2.49 -28.09
N VAL A 199 19.14 -3.71 -27.51
CA VAL A 199 19.72 -4.92 -28.16
C VAL A 199 18.78 -5.49 -29.23
N SER A 200 17.47 -5.20 -29.16
CA SER A 200 16.49 -5.72 -30.11
C SER A 200 16.42 -4.94 -31.43
N GLU A 201 17.13 -3.82 -31.59
CA GLU A 201 17.17 -3.06 -32.85
C GLU A 201 18.06 -3.72 -33.93
N ASP A 202 18.86 -4.75 -33.57
CA ASP A 202 19.71 -5.50 -34.51
C ASP A 202 19.13 -6.87 -34.96
N HIS A 203 17.97 -7.31 -34.44
CA HIS A 203 17.34 -8.56 -34.89
C HIS A 203 15.83 -8.42 -35.04
N MET A 204 15.42 -8.01 -36.25
CA MET A 204 14.07 -8.17 -36.76
C MET A 204 13.81 -9.65 -37.07
N SER A 205 13.10 -10.39 -36.20
CA SER A 205 12.15 -11.44 -36.58
C SER A 205 11.51 -12.11 -35.35
N THR A 206 10.22 -12.42 -35.48
CA THR A 206 9.34 -13.22 -34.60
C THR A 206 8.93 -12.60 -33.27
N GLY A 207 7.63 -12.24 -33.20
CA GLY A 207 6.96 -11.84 -31.97
C GLY A 207 6.78 -13.01 -31.01
N GLU A 208 6.40 -12.65 -29.78
CA GLU A 208 6.10 -13.49 -28.61
C GLU A 208 7.23 -13.58 -27.57
N ALA A 209 7.44 -12.51 -26.78
CA ALA A 209 8.32 -12.60 -25.59
C ALA A 209 8.08 -11.61 -24.41
N ASP A 210 7.03 -10.75 -24.40
CA ASP A 210 6.93 -9.70 -23.35
C ASP A 210 6.04 -10.03 -22.14
N ALA A 211 5.24 -11.11 -22.21
CA ALA A 211 4.35 -11.54 -21.11
C ALA A 211 5.06 -12.04 -19.82
N PRO A 212 6.20 -12.77 -19.85
CA PRO A 212 6.76 -13.37 -18.64
C PRO A 212 7.42 -12.35 -17.71
N LEU A 213 7.85 -11.19 -18.22
CA LEU A 213 8.61 -10.19 -17.47
C LEU A 213 7.69 -9.31 -16.60
N ILE A 214 6.50 -8.97 -17.13
CA ILE A 214 5.47 -8.22 -16.40
C ILE A 214 4.86 -9.10 -15.29
N LEU A 215 4.60 -10.38 -15.57
CA LEU A 215 4.08 -11.31 -14.57
C LEU A 215 5.07 -11.52 -13.42
N GLY A 216 6.37 -11.62 -13.73
CA GLY A 216 7.44 -11.70 -12.72
C GLY A 216 7.53 -10.47 -11.81
N ALA A 217 7.33 -9.27 -12.37
CA ALA A 217 7.30 -8.01 -11.61
C ALA A 217 6.06 -7.93 -10.69
N VAL A 218 4.89 -8.37 -11.16
CA VAL A 218 3.66 -8.38 -10.35
C VAL A 218 3.79 -9.38 -9.19
N LEU A 219 4.31 -10.58 -9.44
CA LEU A 219 4.48 -11.61 -8.41
C LEU A 219 5.50 -11.21 -7.34
N THR A 220 6.58 -10.52 -7.71
CA THR A 220 7.57 -10.00 -6.75
C THR A 220 6.98 -8.90 -5.86
N VAL A 221 6.19 -7.98 -6.43
CA VAL A 221 5.49 -6.96 -5.63
C VAL A 221 4.49 -7.59 -4.67
N LEU A 222 3.69 -8.56 -5.12
CA LEU A 222 2.73 -9.26 -4.26
C LEU A 222 3.41 -10.07 -3.15
N GLY A 223 4.54 -10.72 -3.44
CA GLY A 223 5.33 -11.45 -2.44
C GLY A 223 5.90 -10.54 -1.36
N ILE A 224 6.38 -9.35 -1.73
CA ILE A 224 6.90 -8.36 -0.78
C ILE A 224 5.78 -7.80 0.10
N VAL A 225 4.61 -7.48 -0.48
CA VAL A 225 3.43 -7.03 0.27
C VAL A 225 2.96 -8.10 1.25
N GLY A 226 2.91 -9.36 0.81
CA GLY A 226 2.55 -10.49 1.67
C GLY A 226 3.51 -10.67 2.85
N TRP A 227 4.82 -10.53 2.61
CA TRP A 227 5.84 -10.60 3.66
C TRP A 227 5.70 -9.47 4.68
N VAL A 228 5.50 -8.23 4.22
CA VAL A 228 5.29 -7.06 5.10
C VAL A 228 4.03 -7.21 5.96
N VAL A 229 2.93 -7.69 5.39
CA VAL A 229 1.68 -7.94 6.12
C VAL A 229 1.83 -9.09 7.12
N GLY A 230 2.58 -10.15 6.77
CA GLY A 230 2.88 -11.25 7.68
C GLY A 230 3.69 -10.79 8.89
N VAL A 231 4.74 -10.00 8.66
CA VAL A 231 5.56 -9.42 9.74
C VAL A 231 4.74 -8.47 10.61
N TRP A 232 3.83 -7.67 10.03
CA TRP A 232 2.92 -6.80 10.79
C TRP A 232 2.00 -7.59 11.74
N ARG A 233 1.45 -8.72 11.28
CA ARG A 233 0.52 -9.55 12.07
C ARG A 233 1.22 -10.21 13.26
N GLU A 234 2.44 -10.70 13.08
CA GLU A 234 3.24 -11.32 14.14
C GLU A 234 3.63 -10.33 15.25
N VAL A 235 3.94 -9.08 14.86
CA VAL A 235 4.29 -8.00 15.80
C VAL A 235 3.08 -7.59 16.65
N GLN A 236 1.85 -7.64 16.11
CA GLN A 236 0.66 -7.29 16.88
C GLN A 236 0.25 -8.36 17.91
N HIS A 237 0.60 -9.63 17.71
CA HIS A 237 0.29 -10.72 18.66
C HIS A 237 1.35 -10.88 19.76
N SER A 238 2.40 -10.06 19.77
CA SER A 238 3.51 -10.13 20.74
C SER A 238 3.48 -8.98 21.76
N GLY A 239 2.29 -8.42 22.04
CA GLY A 239 2.09 -7.54 23.19
C GLY A 239 2.04 -8.39 24.47
N PRO A 240 2.69 -7.98 25.57
CA PRO A 240 2.56 -8.69 26.84
C PRO A 240 1.12 -8.58 27.35
N ASP A 241 0.50 -9.72 27.65
CA ASP A 241 -0.78 -9.84 28.34
C ASP A 241 -0.61 -9.35 29.79
N GLU A 242 -0.61 -8.03 29.98
CA GLU A 242 -0.28 -7.36 31.25
C GLU A 242 -1.46 -7.32 32.25
N GLU A 243 -2.50 -8.14 32.06
CA GLU A 243 -3.75 -8.03 32.85
C GLU A 243 -4.00 -9.18 33.86
N GLU A 244 -3.24 -10.29 33.83
CA GLU A 244 -3.46 -11.39 34.80
C GLU A 244 -2.61 -11.34 36.08
N ASP A 245 -1.42 -10.73 36.09
CA ASP A 245 -0.53 -10.81 37.26
C ASP A 245 -0.85 -9.81 38.40
N ILE A 246 -1.67 -8.78 38.16
CA ILE A 246 -2.05 -7.81 39.20
C ILE A 246 -3.20 -8.34 40.09
N LYS A 247 -4.04 -9.25 39.60
CA LYS A 247 -5.16 -9.80 40.39
C LYS A 247 -4.70 -10.82 41.44
N THR A 248 -3.68 -11.62 41.15
CA THR A 248 -3.18 -12.66 42.06
C THR A 248 -2.55 -12.08 43.33
N ILE A 249 -1.96 -10.88 43.27
CA ILE A 249 -1.34 -10.23 44.44
C ILE A 249 -2.39 -9.59 45.36
N SER A 250 -3.55 -9.19 44.83
CA SER A 250 -4.64 -8.60 45.62
C SER A 250 -5.44 -9.62 46.44
N GLU A 251 -5.42 -10.91 46.08
CA GLU A 251 -6.21 -11.94 46.78
C GLU A 251 -5.44 -12.63 47.92
N THR A 252 -4.19 -12.23 48.17
CA THR A 252 -3.34 -12.85 49.22
C THR A 252 -3.01 -11.91 50.40
N VAL A 253 -3.73 -10.79 50.54
CA VAL A 253 -3.62 -9.85 51.68
C VAL A 253 -4.95 -9.74 52.42
#